data_AF-A0A1I4CRN8-F1
#
_entry.id   AF-A0A1I4CRN8-F1
#
_cell.length_a   1.000
_cell.length_b   1.000
_cell.length_c   1.000
_cell.angle_alpha   90.00
_cell.angle_beta   90.00
_cell.angle_gamma   90.00
#
_symmetry.space_group_name_H-M   'P 1'
#
loop_
_entity.id
_entity.type
_entity.pdbx_description
1 polymer ?
#
loop_
_entity_poly.entity_id
_entity_poly.type
_entity_poly.pdbx_seq_one_letter_code
_entity_poly.pdbx_strand_id
1 'polypeptide(L)'
;MISIPITDRFREAASEWGDDRLMSDADALKAKAEQTLVEIEHLASGANEVTFDVDTEEGVIYHEPSDGLARLLAAQSAESGVDETTVMQFYVDLFSRAFLDSDVQRPPSNFD
;
A
#
# COMPACT_ATOMS: atom_id res chain seq x y z
N MET A 1 -5.36 14.40 4.82
CA MET A 1 -4.63 13.75 3.71
C MET A 1 -3.16 13.70 4.05
N ILE A 2 -2.54 12.54 3.90
CA ILE A 2 -1.12 12.27 4.11
C ILE A 2 -0.45 12.09 2.75
N SER A 3 0.75 12.65 2.59
CA SER A 3 1.55 12.55 1.36
C SER A 3 2.72 11.62 1.62
N ILE A 4 2.76 10.48 0.94
CA ILE A 4 3.70 9.39 1.19
C ILE A 4 4.68 9.34 0.01
N PRO A 5 5.97 9.68 0.22
CA PRO A 5 6.97 9.57 -0.84
C PRO A 5 7.18 8.10 -1.22
N ILE A 6 7.15 7.84 -2.53
CA ILE A 6 7.35 6.51 -3.07
C ILE A 6 8.85 6.18 -3.03
N THR A 7 9.19 5.11 -2.33
CA THR A 7 10.56 4.61 -2.22
C THR A 7 10.94 3.76 -3.43
N ASP A 8 12.24 3.59 -3.65
CA ASP A 8 12.73 2.66 -4.68
C ASP A 8 12.27 1.23 -4.40
N ARG A 9 12.20 0.83 -3.12
CA ARG A 9 11.67 -0.47 -2.70
C ARG A 9 10.23 -0.67 -3.18
N PHE A 10 9.38 0.35 -3.04
CA PHE A 10 8.00 0.28 -3.49
C PHE A 10 7.90 0.27 -5.02
N ARG A 11 8.72 1.07 -5.72
CA ARG A 11 8.79 1.07 -7.19
C ARG A 11 9.20 -0.30 -7.75
N GLU A 12 10.23 -0.91 -7.17
CA GLU A 12 10.67 -2.25 -7.54
C GLU A 12 9.53 -3.26 -7.37
N ALA A 13 8.86 -3.26 -6.20
CA ALA A 13 7.77 -4.19 -5.94
C ALA A 13 6.56 -3.98 -6.87
N ALA A 14 6.26 -2.73 -7.25
CA ALA A 14 5.23 -2.42 -8.24
C ALA A 14 5.63 -2.89 -9.65
N SER A 15 6.87 -2.64 -10.07
CA SER A 15 7.40 -3.06 -11.37
C SER A 15 7.39 -4.58 -11.51
N GLU A 16 7.90 -5.32 -10.52
CA GLU A 16 7.87 -6.79 -10.52
C GLU A 16 6.44 -7.33 -10.64
N TRP A 17 5.51 -6.78 -9.86
CA TRP A 17 4.11 -7.18 -9.88
C TRP A 17 3.42 -6.86 -11.21
N GLY A 18 3.77 -5.74 -11.83
CA GLY A 18 3.28 -5.27 -13.12
C GLY A 18 3.81 -6.08 -14.29
N ASP A 19 5.08 -6.48 -14.27
CA ASP A 19 5.72 -7.31 -15.29
C ASP A 19 5.01 -8.66 -15.41
N ASP A 20 4.70 -9.31 -14.29
CA ASP A 20 3.95 -10.58 -14.25
C ASP A 20 2.54 -10.46 -14.83
N ARG A 21 2.00 -9.24 -14.89
CA ARG A 21 0.61 -8.93 -15.31
C ARG A 21 0.53 -8.13 -16.61
N LEU A 22 1.66 -7.89 -17.28
CA LEU A 22 1.76 -7.09 -18.51
C LEU A 22 1.14 -5.69 -18.37
N MET A 23 1.36 -5.04 -17.22
CA MET A 23 0.85 -3.70 -16.92
C MET A 23 1.88 -2.62 -17.25
N SER A 24 1.43 -1.37 -17.44
CA SER A 24 2.33 -0.23 -17.48
C SER A 24 2.87 0.09 -16.08
N ASP A 25 4.07 0.68 -15.98
CA ASP A 25 4.67 1.07 -14.69
C ASP A 25 3.71 1.95 -13.86
N ALA A 26 3.03 2.89 -14.51
CA ALA A 26 2.09 3.79 -13.86
C ALA A 26 0.85 3.05 -13.30
N ASP A 27 0.30 2.12 -14.08
CA ASP A 27 -0.85 1.32 -13.64
C ASP A 27 -0.44 0.32 -12.55
N ALA A 28 0.76 -0.25 -12.66
CA ALA A 28 1.31 -1.16 -11.66
C ALA A 28 1.54 -0.44 -10.33
N LEU A 29 2.08 0.79 -10.36
CA LEU A 29 2.26 1.62 -9.18
C LEU A 29 0.93 1.95 -8.50
N LYS A 30 -0.09 2.32 -9.27
CA LYS A 30 -1.44 2.61 -8.76
C LYS A 30 -2.10 1.40 -8.12
N ALA A 31 -2.10 0.27 -8.82
CA ALA A 31 -2.69 -0.97 -8.32
C ALA A 31 -1.95 -1.46 -7.07
N LYS A 32 -0.62 -1.31 -7.03
CA LYS A 32 0.17 -1.68 -5.86
C LYS A 32 -0.09 -0.76 -4.67
N ALA A 33 -0.24 0.55 -4.93
CA ALA A 33 -0.62 1.53 -3.91
C ALA A 33 -1.98 1.20 -3.32
N GLU A 34 -2.98 0.93 -4.18
CA GLU A 34 -4.32 0.51 -3.75
C GLU A 34 -4.27 -0.73 -2.87
N GLN A 35 -3.65 -1.81 -3.35
CA GLN A 35 -3.53 -3.07 -2.61
C GLN A 35 -2.87 -2.86 -1.24
N THR A 36 -1.80 -2.07 -1.21
CA THR A 36 -1.04 -1.79 0.01
C THR A 36 -1.86 -0.98 1.01
N LEU A 37 -2.53 0.07 0.54
CA LEU A 37 -3.37 0.93 1.39
C LEU A 37 -4.59 0.18 1.92
N VAL A 38 -5.25 -0.64 1.10
CA VAL A 38 -6.38 -1.48 1.54
C VAL A 38 -5.96 -2.40 2.67
N GLU A 39 -4.80 -3.05 2.58
CA GLU A 39 -4.32 -3.93 3.65
C GLU A 39 -4.04 -3.17 4.95
N ILE A 40 -3.34 -2.03 4.86
CA ILE A 40 -3.02 -1.20 6.03
C ILE A 40 -4.32 -0.74 6.71
N GLU A 41 -5.29 -0.29 5.94
CA GLU A 41 -6.60 0.12 6.44
C GLU A 41 -7.41 -1.03 7.03
N HIS A 42 -7.39 -2.19 6.38
CA HIS A 42 -8.04 -3.39 6.90
C HIS A 42 -7.49 -3.77 8.28
N LEU A 43 -6.17 -3.75 8.44
CA LEU A 43 -5.53 -4.09 9.71
C LEU A 43 -5.73 -3.03 10.79
N ALA A 44 -5.74 -1.74 10.43
CA ALA A 44 -5.88 -0.65 11.39
C ALA A 44 -7.33 -0.36 11.79
N SER A 45 -8.27 -0.50 10.86
CA SER A 45 -9.65 -0.01 11.01
C SER A 45 -10.72 -1.01 10.57
N GLY A 46 -10.35 -2.10 9.89
CA GLY A 46 -11.28 -3.05 9.28
C GLY A 46 -11.92 -2.55 7.98
N ALA A 47 -11.48 -1.41 7.45
CA ALA A 47 -11.96 -0.89 6.18
C ALA A 47 -11.43 -1.73 5.01
N ASN A 48 -12.22 -1.83 3.93
CA ASN A 48 -11.84 -2.55 2.70
C ASN A 48 -11.82 -1.63 1.47
N GLU A 49 -12.01 -0.34 1.69
CA GLU A 49 -12.02 0.70 0.67
C GLU A 49 -11.10 1.83 1.13
N VAL A 50 -10.40 2.45 0.19
CA VAL A 50 -9.45 3.52 0.47
C VAL A 50 -9.64 4.69 -0.48
N THR A 51 -9.47 5.89 0.05
CA THR A 51 -9.41 7.12 -0.76
C THR A 51 -7.94 7.48 -0.97
N PHE A 52 -7.49 7.44 -2.22
CA PHE A 52 -6.09 7.74 -2.55
C PHE A 52 -5.95 8.27 -3.99
N ASP A 53 -4.79 8.86 -4.25
CA ASP A 53 -4.32 9.21 -5.59
C ASP A 53 -2.79 8.98 -5.67
N VAL A 54 -2.28 8.80 -6.88
CA VAL A 54 -0.85 8.58 -7.12
C VAL A 54 -0.36 9.55 -8.19
N ASP A 55 0.54 10.43 -7.77
CA ASP A 55 1.31 11.27 -8.66
C ASP A 55 2.59 10.52 -9.05
N THR A 56 2.59 9.95 -10.25
CA THR A 56 3.71 9.17 -10.78
C THR A 56 4.89 10.05 -11.18
N GLU A 57 4.67 11.34 -11.47
CA GLU A 57 5.71 12.27 -11.87
C GLU A 57 6.49 12.77 -10.66
N GLU A 58 5.79 13.19 -9.61
CA GLU A 58 6.38 13.60 -8.32
C GLU A 58 6.78 12.39 -7.45
N GLY A 59 6.24 11.21 -7.73
CA GLY A 59 6.53 9.99 -6.98
C GLY A 59 5.93 10.02 -5.58
N VAL A 60 4.66 10.41 -5.47
CA VAL A 60 3.94 10.57 -4.19
C VAL A 60 2.59 9.86 -4.24
N ILE A 61 2.25 9.14 -3.16
CA ILE A 61 0.91 8.62 -2.91
C ILE A 61 0.21 9.60 -1.95
N TYR A 62 -0.96 10.09 -2.35
CA TYR A 62 -1.84 10.87 -1.49
C TYR A 62 -2.90 9.94 -0.93
N HIS A 63 -3.08 9.92 0.38
CA HIS A 63 -4.08 9.06 1.02
C HIS A 63 -4.86 9.83 2.08
N GLU A 64 -6.14 9.53 2.23
CA GLU A 64 -6.97 9.97 3.35
C GLU A 64 -7.16 8.80 4.31
N PRO A 65 -6.42 8.77 5.44
CA PRO A 65 -6.56 7.72 6.43
C PRO A 65 -7.96 7.74 7.06
N SER A 66 -8.50 6.56 7.34
CA SER A 66 -9.66 6.39 8.20
C SER A 66 -9.36 6.90 9.62
N ASP A 67 -10.42 7.16 10.40
CA ASP A 67 -10.28 7.49 11.82
C ASP A 67 -9.50 6.45 12.62
N GLY A 68 -9.59 5.17 12.23
CA GLY A 68 -8.86 4.07 12.87
C GLY A 68 -7.36 4.16 12.59
N LEU A 69 -7.00 4.28 11.32
CA LEU A 69 -5.60 4.42 10.91
C LEU A 69 -4.99 5.72 11.43
N ALA A 70 -5.70 6.84 11.37
CA ALA A 70 -5.23 8.12 11.91
C ALA A 70 -4.90 8.04 13.41
N ARG A 71 -5.73 7.36 14.21
CA ARG A 71 -5.45 7.14 15.64
C ARG A 71 -4.23 6.25 15.86
N LEU A 72 -4.05 5.21 15.04
CA LEU A 72 -2.89 4.33 15.10
C LEU A 72 -1.60 5.10 14.79
N LEU A 73 -1.59 5.88 13.71
CA LEU A 73 -0.45 6.69 13.29
C LEU A 73 -0.08 7.71 14.38
N ALA A 74 -1.06 8.41 14.94
CA ALA A 74 -0.84 9.38 16.02
C ALA A 74 -0.26 8.74 17.28
N ALA A 75 -0.74 7.54 17.67
CA ALA A 75 -0.24 6.81 18.83
C ALA A 75 1.23 6.38 18.63
N GLN A 76 1.57 5.85 17.46
CA GLN A 76 2.93 5.41 17.15
C GLN A 76 3.90 6.57 16.98
N SER A 77 3.43 7.66 16.39
CA SER A 77 4.20 8.90 16.30
C SER A 77 4.55 9.42 17.70
N ALA A 78 3.58 9.45 18.61
CA ALA A 78 3.82 9.86 20.00
C ALA A 78 4.77 8.92 20.76
N GLU A 79 4.71 7.61 20.51
CA GLU A 79 5.56 6.62 21.17
C GLU A 79 7.01 6.61 20.64
N SER A 80 7.17 6.72 19.32
CA SER A 80 8.47 6.58 18.64
C SER A 80 9.20 7.91 18.42
N GLY A 81 8.49 9.04 18.47
CA GLY A 81 9.02 10.36 18.10
C GLY A 81 9.21 10.57 16.59
N VAL A 82 8.67 9.68 15.77
CA VAL A 82 8.69 9.75 14.30
C VAL A 82 7.37 10.35 13.81
N ASP A 83 7.39 11.23 12.81
CA ASP A 83 6.16 11.84 12.31
C ASP A 83 5.24 10.82 11.60
N GLU A 84 3.95 11.12 11.54
CA GLU A 84 2.92 10.22 10.99
C GLU A 84 3.17 9.86 9.51
N THR A 85 3.71 10.78 8.71
CA THR A 85 4.06 10.51 7.30
C THR A 85 5.14 9.46 7.21
N THR A 86 6.20 9.60 8.00
CA THR A 86 7.29 8.63 8.05
C THR A 86 6.80 7.27 8.58
N VAL A 87 5.94 7.25 9.60
CA VAL A 87 5.31 5.99 10.08
C VAL A 87 4.50 5.32 8.97
N MET A 88 3.68 6.07 8.25
CA MET A 88 2.89 5.56 7.13
C MET A 88 3.79 5.05 5.99
N GLN A 89 4.90 5.73 5.70
CA GLN A 89 5.87 5.28 4.72
C GLN A 89 6.49 3.93 5.09
N PHE A 90 6.81 3.72 6.37
CA PHE A 90 7.28 2.41 6.85
C PHE A 90 6.24 1.32 6.65
N TYR A 91 4.96 1.61 6.86
CA TYR A 91 3.90 0.65 6.56
C TYR A 91 3.80 0.34 5.07
N VAL A 92 3.80 1.36 4.21
CA VAL A 92 3.79 1.15 2.76
C VAL A 92 4.97 0.29 2.30
N ASP A 93 6.17 0.54 2.82
CA ASP A 93 7.37 -0.24 2.50
C ASP A 93 7.32 -1.68 3.06
N LEU A 94 6.73 -1.87 4.24
CA LEU A 94 6.54 -3.18 4.85
C LEU A 94 5.61 -4.05 4.00
N PHE A 95 4.49 -3.48 3.56
CA PHE A 95 3.45 -4.18 2.78
C PHE A 95 3.72 -4.22 1.27
N SER A 96 4.70 -3.45 0.76
CA SER A 96 5.10 -3.43 -0.65
C SER A 96 5.33 -4.82 -1.25
N ARG A 97 5.87 -5.77 -0.49
CA ARG A 97 6.18 -7.14 -0.96
C ARG A 97 5.30 -8.23 -0.35
N ALA A 98 4.33 -7.90 0.50
CA ALA A 98 3.55 -8.87 1.26
C ALA A 98 2.67 -9.79 0.38
N PHE A 99 2.47 -9.45 -0.89
CA PHE A 99 1.50 -10.12 -1.78
C PHE A 99 2.09 -10.59 -3.12
N LEU A 100 3.39 -10.86 -3.19
CA LEU A 100 4.02 -11.40 -4.41
C LEU A 100 3.67 -12.90 -4.56
N ASP A 101 2.60 -13.16 -5.31
CA ASP A 101 2.21 -14.37 -6.04
C ASP A 101 2.02 -15.73 -5.33
N SER A 102 2.40 -15.93 -4.06
CA SER A 102 2.17 -17.23 -3.38
C SER A 102 0.81 -17.38 -2.68
N ASP A 103 0.11 -16.29 -2.39
CA ASP A 103 -1.12 -16.32 -1.60
C ASP A 103 -2.41 -16.26 -2.42
N VAL A 104 -2.27 -16.19 -3.76
CA VAL A 104 -3.37 -16.48 -4.68
C VAL A 104 -3.50 -18.00 -4.80
N GLN A 105 -3.86 -18.67 -3.70
CA GLN A 105 -4.42 -20.02 -3.74
C GLN A 105 -5.76 -19.93 -4.48
N ARG A 106 -5.71 -20.02 -5.80
CA ARG A 106 -6.89 -20.26 -6.62
C ARG A 106 -7.50 -21.57 -6.09
N PRO A 107 -8.75 -21.58 -5.60
CA PRO A 107 -9.36 -22.82 -5.13
C PRO A 107 -9.24 -23.89 -6.22
N PRO A 108 -8.98 -25.17 -5.86
CA PRO A 108 -8.82 -26.21 -6.85
C PRO A 108 -10.03 -26.21 -7.77
N SER A 109 -9.79 -26.00 -9.06
CA SER A 109 -10.83 -26.09 -10.07
C SER A 109 -11.21 -27.55 -10.20
N ASN A 110 -12.12 -28.02 -9.35
CA ASN A 110 -12.72 -29.33 -9.47
C ASN A 110 -13.63 -29.30 -10.70
N PHE A 111 -13.07 -29.65 -11.86
CA PHE A 111 -13.84 -30.16 -12.98
C PHE A 111 -13.90 -31.67 -12.82
N ASP A 112 -15.04 -32.16 -12.31
CA ASP A 112 -15.57 -33.51 -12.55
C ASP A 112 -16.98 -33.34 -13.13
#